data_AF-A0A5E4Z1E2-F1
#
_entry.id   AF-A0A5E4Z1E2-F1
#
_cell.length_a   1.000
_cell.length_b   1.000
_cell.length_c   1.000
_cell.angle_alpha   90.00
_cell.angle_beta   90.00
_cell.angle_gamma   90.00
#
_symmetry.space_group_name_H-M   'P 1'
#
loop_
_entity.id
_entity.type
_entity.pdbx_description
1 polymer ?
#
loop_
_entity_poly.entity_id
_entity_poly.type
_entity_poly.pdbx_seq_one_letter_code
_entity_poly.pdbx_strand_id
1 'polypeptide(L)'
;MNLSIRYCVATALLCALLTGCEDSEIGTVKAASYPGDQTHTYGSALSDRAACKSTSWKTFKDASNRSAVEYRCELNDAVAALNKVRDAQIDDLNGYLKASNDNLSKAIEGTAGDADRYAKLLEEKKAVVQQIDEKAQVQLAGMDGPSALKAKQVLDASRAYAVSEVERYQAELDKAKAGGNADSLKASMQSYQDRVTTDIANLHAKYDGVKSVTEVIQWAVNDKTVAPTYFGFEIDSANGKQTVDKSSQFTGYLRQIVANRGQDYVTLVAPTVLAGVANTTGK
;
A
#
# COMPACT_ATOMS: atom_id res chain seq x y z
N MET A 1 -45.18 -77.91 -24.21
CA MET A 1 -45.28 -76.66 -23.43
C MET A 1 -44.02 -76.53 -22.59
N ASN A 2 -43.25 -75.45 -22.82
CA ASN A 2 -42.24 -74.87 -21.93
C ASN A 2 -41.02 -75.76 -21.62
N LEU A 3 -39.75 -75.32 -21.67
CA LEU A 3 -39.22 -74.12 -21.06
C LEU A 3 -37.71 -73.99 -21.41
N SER A 4 -37.32 -73.69 -22.66
CA SER A 4 -35.86 -73.64 -23.01
C SER A 4 -35.41 -72.42 -23.80
N ILE A 5 -36.23 -71.39 -23.94
CA ILE A 5 -35.90 -70.18 -24.72
C ILE A 5 -36.14 -68.93 -23.86
N ARG A 6 -35.43 -68.80 -22.73
CA ARG A 6 -35.48 -67.56 -21.91
C ARG A 6 -34.15 -67.14 -21.26
N TYR A 7 -33.03 -67.79 -21.54
CA TYR A 7 -31.77 -67.49 -20.84
C TYR A 7 -30.62 -66.94 -21.71
N CYS A 8 -30.87 -66.56 -22.96
CA CYS A 8 -29.83 -65.95 -23.80
C CYS A 8 -29.99 -64.43 -24.04
N VAL A 9 -30.99 -63.78 -23.46
CA VAL A 9 -31.23 -62.32 -23.67
C VAL A 9 -30.75 -61.47 -22.48
N ALA A 10 -30.41 -62.07 -21.34
CA ALA A 10 -30.03 -61.32 -20.14
C ALA A 10 -28.53 -60.96 -20.05
N THR A 11 -27.68 -61.45 -20.94
CA THR A 11 -26.21 -61.23 -20.86
C THR A 11 -25.69 -60.19 -21.86
N ALA A 12 -26.54 -59.67 -22.75
CA ALA A 12 -26.14 -58.65 -23.73
C ALA A 12 -26.53 -57.22 -23.33
N LEU A 13 -27.36 -57.03 -22.30
CA LEU A 13 -27.80 -55.69 -21.86
C LEU A 13 -26.93 -55.07 -20.75
N LEU A 14 -25.94 -55.78 -20.21
CA LEU A 14 -25.04 -55.24 -19.19
C LEU A 14 -23.80 -54.54 -19.77
N CYS A 15 -23.50 -54.72 -21.06
CA CYS A 15 -22.38 -54.05 -21.74
C CYS A 15 -22.73 -52.66 -22.31
N ALA A 16 -24.00 -52.25 -22.25
CA ALA A 16 -24.46 -50.95 -22.76
C ALA A 16 -24.51 -49.84 -21.69
N LEU A 17 -24.07 -50.12 -20.45
CA LEU A 17 -23.91 -49.11 -19.39
C LEU A 17 -22.43 -48.73 -19.14
N LEU A 18 -21.51 -49.23 -19.96
CA LEU A 18 -20.09 -48.86 -19.91
C LEU A 18 -19.70 -47.78 -20.95
N THR A 19 -20.65 -47.25 -21.72
CA THR A 19 -20.46 -46.05 -22.53
C THR A 19 -20.76 -44.82 -21.66
N GLY A 20 -19.78 -44.42 -20.87
CA GLY A 20 -19.88 -43.26 -19.96
C GLY A 20 -18.60 -42.93 -19.17
N CYS A 21 -17.51 -43.70 -19.30
CA CYS A 21 -16.16 -43.19 -19.01
C CYS A 21 -15.64 -42.44 -20.24
N GLU A 22 -16.38 -41.44 -20.73
CA GLU A 22 -15.85 -40.52 -21.71
C GLU A 22 -14.76 -39.69 -21.03
N ASP A 23 -13.59 -39.61 -21.67
CA ASP A 23 -12.50 -38.69 -21.34
C ASP A 23 -13.00 -37.23 -21.45
N SER A 24 -13.75 -36.76 -20.46
CA SER A 24 -14.24 -35.39 -20.41
C SER A 24 -13.06 -34.41 -20.49
N GLU A 25 -13.26 -33.21 -21.03
CA GLU A 25 -12.20 -32.20 -21.06
C GLU A 25 -11.67 -31.90 -19.65
N ILE A 26 -12.55 -31.97 -18.64
CA ILE A 26 -12.16 -31.88 -17.22
C ILE A 26 -11.21 -33.02 -16.83
N GLY A 27 -11.51 -34.25 -17.22
CA GLY A 27 -10.63 -35.41 -17.02
C GLY A 27 -9.26 -35.22 -17.68
N THR A 28 -9.27 -34.72 -18.92
CA THR A 28 -8.04 -34.40 -19.67
C THR A 28 -7.18 -33.36 -18.93
N VAL A 29 -7.78 -32.28 -18.43
CA VAL A 29 -7.07 -31.25 -17.65
C VAL A 29 -6.55 -31.82 -16.32
N LYS A 30 -7.37 -32.58 -15.59
CA LYS A 30 -6.96 -33.18 -14.31
C LYS A 30 -5.80 -34.17 -14.47
N ALA A 31 -5.69 -34.86 -15.61
CA ALA A 31 -4.62 -35.79 -15.91
C ALA A 31 -3.34 -35.12 -16.42
N ALA A 32 -3.41 -33.88 -16.92
CA ALA A 32 -2.24 -33.17 -17.45
C ALA A 32 -1.21 -32.85 -16.35
N SER A 33 0.07 -32.94 -16.72
CA SER A 33 1.21 -32.68 -15.83
C SER A 33 1.19 -31.26 -15.29
N TYR A 34 1.55 -31.11 -14.03
CA TYR A 34 1.61 -29.81 -13.37
C TYR A 34 2.91 -29.06 -13.70
N PRO A 35 2.86 -27.88 -14.36
CA PRO A 35 4.06 -27.15 -14.74
C PRO A 35 4.65 -26.43 -13.52
N GLY A 36 5.46 -27.18 -12.76
CA GLY A 36 6.11 -26.71 -11.54
C GLY A 36 6.58 -27.86 -10.66
N ASP A 37 5.93 -29.02 -10.77
CA ASP A 37 6.30 -30.25 -10.06
C ASP A 37 5.78 -31.47 -10.85
N GLN A 38 6.70 -32.23 -11.45
CA GLN A 38 6.35 -33.38 -12.29
C GLN A 38 5.82 -34.58 -11.50
N THR A 39 5.89 -34.56 -10.16
CA THR A 39 5.26 -35.60 -9.34
C THR A 39 3.75 -35.40 -9.21
N HIS A 40 3.21 -34.29 -9.73
CA HIS A 40 1.80 -33.93 -9.65
C HIS A 40 1.15 -33.73 -11.02
N THR A 41 -0.14 -34.06 -11.10
CA THR A 41 -1.06 -33.56 -12.12
C THR A 41 -1.85 -32.38 -11.57
N TYR A 42 -2.50 -31.59 -12.43
CA TYR A 42 -3.43 -30.54 -11.99
C TYR A 42 -4.51 -31.09 -11.06
N GLY A 43 -5.04 -32.29 -11.35
CA GLY A 43 -6.04 -32.94 -10.51
C GLY A 43 -5.53 -33.15 -9.08
N SER A 44 -4.33 -33.71 -8.92
CA SER A 44 -3.73 -33.98 -7.61
C SER A 44 -3.30 -32.71 -6.85
N ALA A 45 -2.88 -31.68 -7.58
CA ALA A 45 -2.44 -30.41 -6.99
C ALA A 45 -3.62 -29.56 -6.49
N LEU A 46 -4.76 -29.63 -7.19
CA LEU A 46 -5.94 -28.80 -6.92
C LEU A 46 -7.02 -29.48 -6.08
N SER A 47 -6.94 -30.81 -5.88
CA SER A 47 -7.87 -31.53 -5.01
C SER A 47 -7.59 -31.30 -3.52
N ASP A 48 -8.64 -31.34 -2.69
CA ASP A 48 -8.56 -31.40 -1.22
C ASP A 48 -7.66 -30.35 -0.56
N ARG A 49 -7.52 -29.17 -1.19
CA ARG A 49 -6.77 -28.05 -0.65
C ARG A 49 -7.53 -27.46 0.53
N ALA A 50 -6.95 -27.50 1.73
CA ALA A 50 -7.48 -26.82 2.92
C ALA A 50 -7.59 -25.29 2.76
N ALA A 51 -6.88 -24.72 1.77
CA ALA A 51 -7.03 -23.33 1.34
C ALA A 51 -8.39 -23.02 0.70
N CYS A 52 -9.12 -24.03 0.22
CA CYS A 52 -10.40 -23.86 -0.47
C CYS A 52 -11.55 -24.21 0.46
N LYS A 53 -12.50 -23.29 0.62
CA LYS A 53 -13.78 -23.55 1.27
C LYS A 53 -14.70 -24.40 0.39
N SER A 54 -14.67 -24.15 -0.91
CA SER A 54 -15.37 -24.94 -1.92
C SER A 54 -14.58 -24.96 -3.23
N THR A 55 -14.76 -26.02 -4.02
CA THR A 55 -14.15 -26.12 -5.36
C THR A 55 -15.17 -26.55 -6.40
N SER A 56 -15.03 -26.06 -7.62
CA SER A 56 -15.84 -26.53 -8.75
C SER A 56 -15.04 -26.62 -10.05
N TRP A 57 -15.50 -27.47 -10.94
CA TRP A 57 -14.97 -27.65 -12.28
C TRP A 57 -16.12 -27.55 -13.27
N LYS A 58 -15.93 -26.84 -14.37
CA LYS A 58 -16.91 -26.80 -15.47
C LYS A 58 -16.22 -26.72 -16.82
N THR A 59 -16.91 -27.17 -17.86
CA THR A 59 -16.54 -26.92 -19.25
C THR A 59 -17.29 -25.69 -19.77
N PHE A 60 -16.66 -24.96 -20.69
CA PHE A 60 -17.28 -23.84 -21.40
C PHE A 60 -16.64 -23.66 -22.78
N LYS A 61 -17.24 -22.79 -23.61
CA LYS A 61 -16.63 -22.32 -24.86
C LYS A 61 -16.00 -20.95 -24.61
N ASP A 62 -14.71 -20.83 -24.90
CA ASP A 62 -14.01 -19.56 -24.76
C ASP A 62 -14.38 -18.57 -25.86
N ALA A 63 -13.80 -17.36 -25.83
CA ALA A 63 -14.06 -16.32 -26.83
C ALA A 63 -13.68 -16.72 -28.27
N SER A 64 -12.87 -17.77 -28.44
CA SER A 64 -12.49 -18.33 -29.75
C SER A 64 -13.27 -19.60 -30.09
N ASN A 65 -14.37 -19.88 -29.36
CA ASN A 65 -15.21 -21.07 -29.51
C ASN A 65 -14.47 -22.41 -29.31
N ARG A 66 -13.34 -22.39 -28.58
CA ARG A 66 -12.60 -23.61 -28.23
C ARG A 66 -13.20 -24.23 -26.96
N SER A 67 -13.10 -25.55 -26.83
CA SER A 67 -13.42 -26.21 -25.55
C SER A 67 -12.42 -25.75 -24.48
N ALA A 68 -12.94 -25.28 -23.36
CA ALA A 68 -12.16 -24.82 -22.23
C ALA A 68 -12.70 -25.39 -20.92
N VAL A 69 -11.82 -25.49 -19.93
CA VAL A 69 -12.13 -25.96 -18.58
C VAL A 69 -11.81 -24.85 -17.61
N GLU A 70 -12.69 -24.62 -16.64
CA GLU A 70 -12.47 -23.70 -15.53
C GLU A 70 -12.47 -24.47 -14.21
N TYR A 71 -11.43 -24.24 -13.40
CA TYR A 71 -11.38 -24.57 -11.99
C TYR A 71 -11.65 -23.31 -11.18
N ARG A 72 -12.45 -23.48 -10.12
CA ARG A 72 -12.68 -22.45 -9.11
C ARG A 72 -12.38 -22.99 -7.72
N CYS A 73 -11.73 -22.16 -6.91
CA CYS A 73 -11.52 -22.37 -5.48
C CYS A 73 -11.96 -21.11 -4.74
N GLU A 74 -13.08 -21.17 -4.01
CA GLU A 74 -13.43 -20.11 -3.05
C GLU A 74 -12.44 -20.22 -1.89
N LEU A 75 -11.61 -19.19 -1.71
CA LEU A 75 -10.54 -19.21 -0.71
C LEU A 75 -11.15 -19.15 0.70
N ASN A 76 -10.76 -20.12 1.53
CA ASN A 76 -11.18 -20.20 2.91
C ASN A 76 -10.57 -19.04 3.73
N ASP A 77 -11.35 -18.42 4.61
CA ASP A 77 -10.92 -17.29 5.46
C ASP A 77 -10.25 -16.11 4.73
N ALA A 78 -10.44 -15.96 3.41
CA ALA A 78 -9.79 -14.91 2.62
C ALA A 78 -10.15 -13.50 3.10
N VAL A 79 -11.39 -13.27 3.54
CA VAL A 79 -11.81 -11.98 4.11
C VAL A 79 -11.03 -11.65 5.38
N ALA A 80 -10.82 -12.63 6.25
CA ALA A 80 -10.02 -12.44 7.46
C ALA A 80 -8.54 -12.16 7.13
N ALA A 81 -7.98 -12.86 6.15
CA ALA A 81 -6.61 -12.60 5.68
C ALA A 81 -6.48 -11.19 5.06
N LEU A 82 -7.45 -10.77 4.26
CA LEU A 82 -7.52 -9.42 3.68
C LEU A 82 -7.64 -8.32 4.76
N ASN A 83 -8.45 -8.54 5.80
CA ASN A 83 -8.54 -7.62 6.93
C ASN A 83 -7.21 -7.47 7.66
N LYS A 84 -6.42 -8.54 7.82
CA LYS A 84 -5.06 -8.44 8.38
C LYS A 84 -4.14 -7.58 7.51
N VAL A 85 -4.26 -7.68 6.17
CA VAL A 85 -3.50 -6.81 5.26
C VAL A 85 -3.90 -5.35 5.43
N ARG A 86 -5.21 -5.06 5.51
CA ARG A 86 -5.74 -3.72 5.78
C ARG A 86 -5.19 -3.17 7.10
N ASP A 87 -5.29 -3.94 8.17
CA ASP A 87 -4.91 -3.52 9.52
C ASP A 87 -3.40 -3.23 9.59
N ALA A 88 -2.57 -4.08 8.97
CA ALA A 88 -1.13 -3.82 8.86
C ALA A 88 -0.83 -2.51 8.08
N GLN A 89 -1.57 -2.24 7.00
CA GLN A 89 -1.42 -0.97 6.24
C GLN A 89 -1.86 0.25 7.07
N ILE A 90 -2.92 0.12 7.89
CA ILE A 90 -3.37 1.17 8.81
C ILE A 90 -2.31 1.42 9.89
N ASP A 91 -1.74 0.36 10.46
CA ASP A 91 -0.68 0.45 11.47
C ASP A 91 0.56 1.16 10.93
N ASP A 92 0.97 0.83 9.70
CA ASP A 92 2.08 1.52 9.01
C ASP A 92 1.78 3.02 8.84
N LEU A 93 0.59 3.37 8.35
CA LEU A 93 0.17 4.78 8.18
C LEU A 93 0.17 5.54 9.51
N ASN A 94 -0.34 4.94 10.57
CA ASN A 94 -0.35 5.52 11.91
C ASN A 94 1.08 5.69 12.46
N GLY A 95 1.97 4.73 12.21
CA GLY A 95 3.38 4.82 12.55
C GLY A 95 4.07 6.01 11.87
N TYR A 96 3.86 6.18 10.56
CA TYR A 96 4.39 7.32 9.81
C TYR A 96 3.81 8.66 10.29
N LEU A 97 2.50 8.71 10.57
CA LEU A 97 1.85 9.90 11.11
C LEU A 97 2.45 10.30 12.45
N LYS A 98 2.61 9.33 13.36
CA LYS A 98 3.20 9.55 14.68
C LYS A 98 4.61 10.11 14.57
N ALA A 99 5.48 9.49 13.76
CA ALA A 99 6.85 9.99 13.56
C ALA A 99 6.88 11.40 12.95
N SER A 100 5.98 11.69 12.00
CA SER A 100 5.88 13.00 11.38
C SER A 100 5.41 14.07 12.38
N ASN A 101 4.40 13.78 13.18
CA ASN A 101 3.91 14.66 14.23
C ASN A 101 4.99 14.89 15.30
N ASP A 102 5.68 13.85 15.77
CA ASP A 102 6.75 13.97 16.76
C ASP A 102 7.87 14.92 16.26
N ASN A 103 8.23 14.84 14.97
CA ASN A 103 9.22 15.73 14.36
C ASN A 103 8.72 17.17 14.20
N LEU A 104 7.48 17.37 13.74
CA LEU A 104 6.88 18.69 13.58
C LEU A 104 6.65 19.37 14.93
N SER A 105 6.21 18.65 15.95
CA SER A 105 6.06 19.16 17.32
C SER A 105 7.38 19.66 17.87
N LYS A 106 8.48 18.91 17.71
CA LYS A 106 9.82 19.37 18.10
C LYS A 106 10.26 20.62 17.34
N ALA A 107 9.96 20.71 16.05
CA ALA A 107 10.26 21.89 15.25
C ALA A 107 9.47 23.11 15.75
N ILE A 108 8.18 22.94 16.05
CA ILE A 108 7.31 23.98 16.61
C ILE A 108 7.86 24.45 17.98
N GLU A 109 8.23 23.54 18.86
CA GLU A 109 8.87 23.88 20.15
C GLU A 109 10.17 24.67 19.95
N GLY A 110 11.00 24.25 18.99
CA GLY A 110 12.22 24.97 18.62
C GLY A 110 11.95 26.41 18.18
N THR A 111 10.89 26.64 17.39
CA THR A 111 10.53 28.01 16.97
C THR A 111 10.10 28.91 18.13
N ALA A 112 9.54 28.36 19.21
CA ALA A 112 9.24 29.13 20.42
C ALA A 112 10.54 29.57 21.14
N GLY A 113 11.55 28.70 21.18
CA GLY A 113 12.87 29.01 21.74
C GLY A 113 13.65 30.07 20.95
N ASP A 114 13.39 30.22 19.65
CA ASP A 114 14.04 31.26 18.82
C ASP A 114 13.66 32.68 19.27
N ALA A 115 12.42 32.91 19.72
CA ALA A 115 12.00 34.21 20.21
C ALA A 115 12.79 34.65 21.46
N ASP A 116 12.96 33.74 22.43
CA ASP A 116 13.74 34.00 23.64
C ASP A 116 15.22 34.25 23.30
N ARG A 117 15.77 33.47 22.37
CA ARG A 117 17.13 33.63 21.87
C ARG A 117 17.34 34.99 21.21
N TYR A 118 16.44 35.41 20.32
CA TYR A 118 16.53 36.71 19.65
C TYR A 118 16.33 37.87 20.63
N ALA A 119 15.46 37.72 21.63
CA ALA A 119 15.29 38.72 22.67
C ALA A 119 16.60 38.96 23.45
N LYS A 120 17.31 37.89 23.82
CA LYS A 120 18.61 38.01 24.50
C LYS A 120 19.68 38.66 23.60
N LEU A 121 19.79 38.21 22.36
CA LEU A 121 20.77 38.75 21.40
C LEU A 121 20.50 40.23 21.09
N LEU A 122 19.23 40.62 21.02
CA LEU A 122 18.83 42.01 20.84
C LEU A 122 19.33 42.90 21.99
N GLU A 123 19.16 42.46 23.23
CA GLU A 123 19.68 43.20 24.39
C GLU A 123 21.21 43.27 24.39
N GLU A 124 21.90 42.19 24.04
CA GLU A 124 23.36 42.20 23.86
C GLU A 124 23.80 43.21 22.77
N LYS A 125 23.09 43.30 21.65
CA LYS A 125 23.41 44.26 20.58
C LYS A 125 23.10 45.70 20.97
N LYS A 126 22.01 45.96 21.70
CA LYS A 126 21.71 47.29 22.26
C LYS A 126 22.81 47.76 23.21
N ALA A 127 23.33 46.86 24.06
CA ALA A 127 24.45 47.17 24.95
C ALA A 127 25.73 47.54 24.17
N VAL A 128 26.01 46.90 23.03
CA VAL A 128 27.15 47.28 22.17
C VAL A 128 27.00 48.70 21.61
N VAL A 129 25.78 49.11 21.21
CA VAL A 129 25.52 50.49 20.77
C VAL A 129 25.80 51.49 21.91
N GLN A 130 25.33 51.19 23.13
CA GLN A 130 25.59 52.03 24.31
C GLN A 130 27.09 52.18 24.59
N GLN A 131 27.85 51.10 24.54
CA GLN A 131 29.31 51.14 24.73
C GLN A 131 30.02 52.00 23.68
N ILE A 132 29.55 51.96 22.42
CA ILE A 132 30.09 52.83 21.35
C ILE A 132 29.77 54.29 21.65
N ASP A 133 28.55 54.59 22.09
CA ASP A 133 28.11 55.95 22.44
C ASP A 133 28.92 56.53 23.62
N GLU A 134 29.11 55.75 24.69
CA GLU A 134 29.94 56.12 25.84
C GLU A 134 31.40 56.36 25.41
N LYS A 135 31.97 55.42 24.63
CA LYS A 135 33.34 55.55 24.12
C LYS A 135 33.50 56.78 23.23
N ALA A 136 32.52 57.08 22.39
CA ALA A 136 32.53 58.25 21.52
C ALA A 136 32.52 59.55 22.35
N GLN A 137 31.71 59.62 23.40
CA GLN A 137 31.68 60.77 24.29
C GLN A 137 33.03 60.99 24.99
N VAL A 138 33.62 59.93 25.55
CA VAL A 138 34.92 60.01 26.23
C VAL A 138 36.06 60.35 25.27
N GLN A 139 36.08 59.73 24.09
CA GLN A 139 37.17 59.88 23.14
C GLN A 139 37.17 61.24 22.43
N LEU A 140 35.99 61.82 22.19
CA LEU A 140 35.87 63.14 21.57
C LEU A 140 35.98 64.30 22.57
N ALA A 141 35.88 64.02 23.88
CA ALA A 141 36.01 65.04 24.92
C ALA A 141 37.42 65.67 24.90
N GLY A 142 37.49 66.97 24.58
CA GLY A 142 38.74 67.73 24.53
C GLY A 142 39.56 67.55 23.25
N MET A 143 39.01 66.89 22.22
CA MET A 143 39.62 66.84 20.88
C MET A 143 39.04 67.94 19.99
N ASP A 144 39.90 68.74 19.35
CA ASP A 144 39.51 69.76 18.36
C ASP A 144 40.23 69.56 17.01
N GLY A 145 39.64 70.16 15.96
CA GLY A 145 40.24 70.21 14.62
C GLY A 145 40.10 68.93 13.78
N PRO A 146 40.90 68.79 12.70
CA PRO A 146 40.77 67.71 11.72
C PRO A 146 40.85 66.29 12.30
N SER A 147 41.63 66.10 13.37
CA SER A 147 41.76 64.81 14.05
C SER A 147 40.47 64.37 14.76
N ALA A 148 39.75 65.32 15.37
CA ALA A 148 38.46 65.06 16.02
C ALA A 148 37.40 64.66 14.98
N LEU A 149 37.40 65.32 13.81
CA LEU A 149 36.48 65.00 12.72
C LEU A 149 36.70 63.57 12.19
N LYS A 150 37.96 63.17 11.97
CA LYS A 150 38.28 61.81 11.52
C LYS A 150 37.90 60.75 12.55
N ALA A 151 38.16 61.01 13.84
CA ALA A 151 37.76 60.10 14.93
C ALA A 151 36.24 59.94 14.99
N LYS A 152 35.49 61.05 14.85
CA LYS A 152 34.04 61.04 14.81
C LYS A 152 33.50 60.21 13.64
N GLN A 153 34.02 60.37 12.43
CA GLN A 153 33.59 59.59 11.26
C GLN A 153 33.74 58.07 11.46
N VAL A 154 34.83 57.64 12.10
CA VAL A 154 35.07 56.21 12.39
C VAL A 154 34.09 55.69 13.45
N LEU A 155 33.82 56.48 14.49
CA LEU A 155 32.84 56.13 15.53
C LEU A 155 31.41 56.10 14.98
N ASP A 156 31.03 57.06 14.14
CA ASP A 156 29.72 57.14 13.49
C ASP A 156 29.50 55.91 12.58
N ALA A 157 30.51 55.51 11.80
CA ALA A 157 30.43 54.30 10.97
C ALA A 157 30.30 53.01 11.83
N SER A 158 31.06 52.93 12.93
CA SER A 158 30.98 51.79 13.86
C SER A 158 29.62 51.71 14.54
N ARG A 159 29.07 52.86 14.94
CA ARG A 159 27.73 52.98 15.52
C ARG A 159 26.65 52.59 14.51
N ALA A 160 26.73 53.08 13.27
CA ALA A 160 25.78 52.74 12.21
C ALA A 160 25.73 51.22 11.96
N TYR A 161 26.88 50.56 11.92
CA TYR A 161 26.94 49.10 11.83
C TYR A 161 26.28 48.42 13.04
N ALA A 162 26.59 48.84 14.26
CA ALA A 162 25.98 48.27 15.46
C ALA A 162 24.46 48.48 15.52
N VAL A 163 23.96 49.63 15.07
CA VAL A 163 22.52 49.92 14.94
C VAL A 163 21.87 49.01 13.90
N SER A 164 22.51 48.79 12.74
CA SER A 164 21.99 47.87 11.72
C SER A 164 21.85 46.43 12.23
N GLU A 165 22.74 46.00 13.13
CA GLU A 165 22.63 44.69 13.80
C GLU A 165 21.44 44.65 14.77
N VAL A 166 21.19 45.73 15.54
CA VAL A 166 20.00 45.84 16.40
C VAL A 166 18.71 45.75 15.57
N GLU A 167 18.63 46.48 14.46
CA GLU A 167 17.47 46.45 13.55
C GLU A 167 17.25 45.03 12.98
N ARG A 168 18.32 44.34 12.59
CA ARG A 168 18.22 42.95 12.11
C ARG A 168 17.68 42.02 13.19
N TYR A 169 18.22 42.08 14.41
CA TYR A 169 17.76 41.19 15.50
C TYR A 169 16.35 41.54 16.01
N GLN A 170 15.95 42.82 15.93
CA GLN A 170 14.57 43.22 16.18
C GLN A 170 13.62 42.62 15.15
N ALA A 171 13.97 42.66 13.86
CA ALA A 171 13.17 42.06 12.79
C ALA A 171 13.05 40.53 12.93
N GLU A 172 14.12 39.83 13.32
CA GLU A 172 14.06 38.38 13.58
C GLU A 172 13.23 38.04 14.82
N LEU A 173 13.31 38.85 15.90
CA LEU A 173 12.45 38.69 17.08
C LEU A 173 10.97 38.89 16.72
N ASP A 174 10.66 39.92 15.93
CA ASP A 174 9.29 40.20 15.49
C ASP A 174 8.76 39.08 14.59
N LYS A 175 9.60 38.53 13.71
CA LYS A 175 9.26 37.36 12.88
C LYS A 175 9.00 36.10 13.71
N ALA A 176 9.82 35.85 14.74
CA ALA A 176 9.63 34.73 15.65
C ALA A 176 8.32 34.89 16.46
N LYS A 177 8.05 36.10 16.97
CA LYS A 177 6.80 36.43 17.68
C LYS A 177 5.55 36.37 16.80
N ALA A 178 5.68 36.71 15.52
CA ALA A 178 4.58 36.65 14.56
C ALA A 178 4.11 35.22 14.27
N GLY A 179 4.83 34.17 14.73
CA GLY A 179 4.37 32.79 14.70
C GLY A 179 4.33 32.14 13.31
N GLY A 180 4.69 32.87 12.23
CA GLY A 180 4.52 32.38 10.85
C GLY A 180 5.20 31.04 10.55
N ASN A 181 6.36 30.77 11.17
CA ASN A 181 7.03 29.46 11.05
C ASN A 181 6.26 28.36 11.80
N ALA A 182 5.79 28.65 13.02
CA ALA A 182 5.00 27.70 13.82
C ALA A 182 3.65 27.38 13.17
N ASP A 183 2.97 28.38 12.61
CA ASP A 183 1.68 28.20 11.94
C ASP A 183 1.82 27.40 10.64
N SER A 184 2.88 27.62 9.87
CA SER A 184 3.19 26.79 8.69
C SER A 184 3.46 25.33 9.06
N LEU A 185 4.17 25.08 10.16
CA LEU A 185 4.42 23.73 10.68
C LEU A 185 3.14 23.06 11.19
N LYS A 186 2.27 23.80 11.89
CA LYS A 186 0.94 23.30 12.31
C LYS A 186 0.06 22.97 11.11
N ALA A 187 0.04 23.82 10.08
CA ALA A 187 -0.70 23.55 8.85
C ALA A 187 -0.18 22.28 8.15
N SER A 188 1.14 22.08 8.14
CA SER A 188 1.75 20.84 7.63
C SER A 188 1.31 19.61 8.43
N MET A 189 1.28 19.72 9.77
CA MET A 189 0.80 18.66 10.67
C MET A 189 -0.66 18.29 10.36
N GLN A 190 -1.54 19.27 10.20
CA GLN A 190 -2.94 19.05 9.81
C GLN A 190 -3.04 18.37 8.44
N SER A 191 -2.27 18.82 7.45
CA SER A 191 -2.26 18.21 6.12
C SER A 191 -1.85 16.73 6.15
N TYR A 192 -0.88 16.35 7.00
CA TYR A 192 -0.51 14.95 7.21
C TYR A 192 -1.64 14.14 7.85
N GLN A 193 -2.33 14.69 8.85
CA GLN A 193 -3.46 14.04 9.50
C GLN A 193 -4.63 13.82 8.53
N ASP A 194 -4.96 14.82 7.72
CA ASP A 194 -6.05 14.75 6.73
C ASP A 194 -5.74 13.70 5.64
N ARG A 195 -4.48 13.65 5.18
CA ARG A 195 -4.03 12.64 4.21
C ARG A 195 -4.15 11.24 4.79
N VAL A 196 -3.61 11.00 5.99
CA VAL A 196 -3.67 9.68 6.62
C VAL A 196 -5.11 9.25 6.92
N THR A 197 -5.97 10.19 7.34
CA THR A 197 -7.41 9.91 7.52
C THR A 197 -8.06 9.47 6.20
N THR A 198 -7.72 10.15 5.10
CA THR A 198 -8.21 9.80 3.77
C THR A 198 -7.69 8.43 3.32
N ASP A 199 -6.41 8.15 3.53
CA ASP A 199 -5.79 6.87 3.18
C ASP A 199 -6.39 5.70 3.99
N ILE A 200 -6.65 5.89 5.29
CA ILE A 200 -7.35 4.91 6.13
C ILE A 200 -8.78 4.69 5.64
N ALA A 201 -9.52 5.74 5.33
CA ALA A 201 -10.88 5.62 4.78
C ALA A 201 -10.89 4.87 3.44
N ASN A 202 -9.89 5.12 2.59
CA ASN A 202 -9.67 4.41 1.33
C ASN A 202 -9.38 2.92 1.55
N LEU A 203 -8.61 2.57 2.57
CA LEU A 203 -8.39 1.17 2.96
C LEU A 203 -9.70 0.52 3.41
N HIS A 204 -10.48 1.15 4.29
CA HIS A 204 -11.79 0.62 4.68
C HIS A 204 -12.71 0.40 3.48
N ALA A 205 -12.82 1.38 2.57
CA ALA A 205 -13.64 1.28 1.37
C ALA A 205 -13.19 0.13 0.44
N LYS A 206 -11.89 -0.18 0.43
CA LYS A 206 -11.31 -1.25 -0.40
C LYS A 206 -11.53 -2.64 0.18
N TYR A 207 -11.42 -2.81 1.50
CA TYR A 207 -11.37 -4.12 2.16
C TYR A 207 -12.68 -4.53 2.85
N ASP A 208 -13.37 -3.62 3.53
CA ASP A 208 -14.49 -3.95 4.45
C ASP A 208 -15.73 -4.52 3.73
N GLY A 209 -15.86 -4.23 2.43
CA GLY A 209 -16.97 -4.69 1.60
C GLY A 209 -16.75 -6.07 0.96
N VAL A 210 -15.57 -6.69 1.10
CA VAL A 210 -15.27 -7.98 0.46
C VAL A 210 -16.03 -9.12 1.14
N LYS A 211 -16.77 -9.89 0.34
CA LYS A 211 -17.59 -11.02 0.79
C LYS A 211 -16.89 -12.35 0.55
N SER A 212 -16.24 -12.49 -0.59
CA SER A 212 -15.51 -13.70 -0.95
C SER A 212 -14.44 -13.42 -2.00
N VAL A 213 -13.45 -14.31 -2.04
CA VAL A 213 -12.39 -14.32 -3.05
C VAL A 213 -12.36 -15.71 -3.66
N THR A 214 -12.45 -15.78 -4.98
CA THR A 214 -12.38 -17.03 -5.73
C THR A 214 -11.13 -17.02 -6.60
N GLU A 215 -10.22 -17.96 -6.36
CA GLU A 215 -9.16 -18.28 -7.31
C GLU A 215 -9.77 -18.98 -8.53
N VAL A 216 -9.43 -18.50 -9.73
CA VAL A 216 -9.91 -19.04 -10.99
C VAL A 216 -8.72 -19.41 -11.86
N ILE A 217 -8.72 -20.64 -12.37
CA ILE A 217 -7.76 -21.11 -13.38
C ILE A 217 -8.54 -21.63 -14.57
N GLN A 218 -8.14 -21.24 -15.78
CA GLN A 218 -8.74 -21.74 -17.01
C GLN A 218 -7.69 -22.34 -17.94
N TRP A 219 -8.11 -23.37 -18.67
CA TRP A 219 -7.31 -24.02 -19.71
C TRP A 219 -8.13 -24.19 -20.99
N ALA A 220 -7.49 -23.98 -22.14
CA ALA A 220 -7.99 -24.46 -23.41
C ALA A 220 -7.58 -25.92 -23.61
N VAL A 221 -8.48 -26.72 -24.17
CA VAL A 221 -8.27 -28.14 -24.47
C VAL A 221 -8.42 -28.35 -25.98
N ASN A 222 -7.39 -28.90 -26.62
CA ASN A 222 -7.40 -29.26 -28.04
C ASN A 222 -6.66 -30.56 -28.30
N ASP A 223 -7.34 -31.61 -28.78
CA ASP A 223 -6.76 -32.90 -29.15
C ASP A 223 -5.72 -33.44 -28.12
N LYS A 224 -6.07 -33.35 -26.82
CA LYS A 224 -5.25 -33.71 -25.62
C LYS A 224 -4.17 -32.71 -25.19
N THR A 225 -3.99 -31.61 -25.90
CA THR A 225 -3.16 -30.49 -25.44
C THR A 225 -3.93 -29.65 -24.43
N VAL A 226 -3.32 -29.43 -23.27
CA VAL A 226 -3.86 -28.57 -22.19
C VAL A 226 -2.98 -27.34 -22.08
N ALA A 227 -3.54 -26.18 -22.41
CA ALA A 227 -2.83 -24.90 -22.36
C ALA A 227 -3.53 -23.96 -21.37
N PRO A 228 -2.84 -23.45 -20.33
CA PRO A 228 -3.43 -22.46 -19.44
C PRO A 228 -3.71 -21.17 -20.20
N THR A 229 -4.91 -20.61 -20.01
CA THR A 229 -5.36 -19.39 -20.69
C THR A 229 -5.65 -18.26 -19.72
N TYR A 230 -5.90 -18.57 -18.46
CA TYR A 230 -6.18 -17.57 -17.44
C TYR A 230 -5.79 -18.06 -16.05
N PHE A 231 -5.28 -17.14 -15.23
CA PHE A 231 -5.19 -17.28 -13.79
C PHE A 231 -5.48 -15.95 -13.13
N GLY A 232 -6.29 -15.95 -12.08
CA GLY A 232 -6.60 -14.74 -11.35
C GLY A 232 -7.52 -14.93 -10.17
N PHE A 233 -7.98 -13.82 -9.64
CA PHE A 233 -8.93 -13.78 -8.53
C PHE A 233 -10.20 -13.06 -8.96
N GLU A 234 -11.34 -13.65 -8.66
CA GLU A 234 -12.64 -12.97 -8.66
C GLU A 234 -13.00 -12.57 -7.24
N ILE A 235 -13.33 -11.30 -7.05
CA ILE A 235 -13.68 -10.73 -5.75
C ILE A 235 -15.16 -10.35 -5.80
N ASP A 236 -15.96 -10.93 -4.92
CA ASP A 236 -17.32 -10.48 -4.65
C ASP A 236 -17.28 -9.46 -3.52
N SER A 237 -17.84 -8.29 -3.74
CA SER A 237 -17.86 -7.20 -2.77
C SER A 237 -19.20 -6.48 -2.75
N ALA A 238 -19.39 -5.62 -1.75
CA ALA A 238 -20.50 -4.67 -1.71
C ALA A 238 -20.55 -3.73 -2.93
N ASN A 239 -19.40 -3.46 -3.56
CA ASN A 239 -19.27 -2.58 -4.72
C ASN A 239 -19.40 -3.30 -6.07
N GLY A 240 -19.76 -4.59 -6.03
CA GLY A 240 -19.88 -5.45 -7.21
C GLY A 240 -18.70 -6.40 -7.36
N LYS A 241 -18.74 -7.15 -8.48
CA LYS A 241 -17.72 -8.16 -8.80
C LYS A 241 -16.53 -7.53 -9.49
N GLN A 242 -15.33 -7.90 -9.06
CA GLN A 242 -14.07 -7.46 -9.63
C GLN A 242 -13.23 -8.67 -10.00
N THR A 243 -12.34 -8.51 -10.99
CA THR A 243 -11.39 -9.54 -11.39
C THR A 243 -9.98 -8.97 -11.34
N VAL A 244 -9.02 -9.79 -10.93
CA VAL A 244 -7.60 -9.47 -10.95
C VAL A 244 -6.87 -10.55 -11.70
N ASP A 245 -6.41 -10.20 -12.90
CA ASP A 245 -5.64 -11.08 -13.77
C ASP A 245 -4.19 -11.20 -13.27
N LYS A 246 -3.75 -12.45 -13.09
CA LYS A 246 -2.41 -12.86 -12.66
C LYS A 246 -1.78 -13.85 -13.64
N SER A 247 -2.29 -13.95 -14.86
CA SER A 247 -1.89 -14.97 -15.85
C SER A 247 -0.40 -14.91 -16.18
N SER A 248 0.21 -13.72 -16.19
CA SER A 248 1.67 -13.54 -16.38
C SER A 248 2.51 -14.14 -15.25
N GLN A 249 1.91 -14.40 -14.09
CA GLN A 249 2.55 -14.94 -12.89
C GLN A 249 2.12 -16.40 -12.63
N PHE A 250 1.36 -17.02 -13.54
CA PHE A 250 0.71 -18.31 -13.34
C PHE A 250 1.65 -19.39 -12.81
N THR A 251 2.80 -19.62 -13.45
CA THR A 251 3.78 -20.62 -13.01
C THR A 251 4.31 -20.37 -11.59
N GLY A 252 4.43 -19.10 -11.19
CA GLY A 252 4.84 -18.74 -9.83
C GLY A 252 3.81 -19.16 -8.79
N TYR A 253 2.53 -18.84 -9.04
CA TYR A 253 1.43 -19.24 -8.15
C TYR A 253 1.22 -20.74 -8.11
N LEU A 254 1.38 -21.44 -9.24
CA LEU A 254 1.29 -22.89 -9.25
C LEU A 254 2.29 -23.55 -8.28
N ARG A 255 3.55 -23.09 -8.24
CA ARG A 255 4.51 -23.63 -7.26
C ARG A 255 4.04 -23.40 -5.83
N GLN A 256 3.44 -22.24 -5.55
CA GLN A 256 2.91 -21.91 -4.22
C GLN A 256 1.71 -22.77 -3.84
N ILE A 257 0.85 -23.14 -4.78
CA ILE A 257 -0.31 -24.02 -4.52
C ILE A 257 0.14 -25.40 -4.03
N VAL A 258 1.21 -25.95 -4.63
CA VAL A 258 1.73 -27.27 -4.22
C VAL A 258 2.49 -27.16 -2.89
N ALA A 259 3.32 -26.11 -2.75
CA ALA A 259 4.10 -25.89 -1.54
C ALA A 259 3.24 -25.55 -0.31
N ASN A 260 2.14 -24.81 -0.51
CA ASN A 260 1.25 -24.33 0.53
C ASN A 260 -0.19 -24.71 0.15
N ARG A 261 -0.72 -25.77 0.76
CA ARG A 261 -2.07 -26.28 0.42
C ARG A 261 -3.19 -25.76 1.33
N GLY A 262 -2.82 -25.11 2.43
CA GLY A 262 -3.73 -24.65 3.49
C GLY A 262 -3.75 -23.13 3.67
N GLN A 263 -3.96 -22.69 4.90
CA GLN A 263 -4.08 -21.27 5.24
C GLN A 263 -2.83 -20.42 4.94
N ASP A 264 -1.66 -21.05 4.88
CA ASP A 264 -0.43 -20.37 4.47
C ASP A 264 -0.53 -19.84 3.04
N TYR A 265 -1.23 -20.54 2.14
CA TYR A 265 -1.48 -20.06 0.78
C TYR A 265 -2.39 -18.84 0.77
N VAL A 266 -3.48 -18.88 1.53
CA VAL A 266 -4.44 -17.77 1.63
C VAL A 266 -3.72 -16.52 2.15
N THR A 267 -2.90 -16.68 3.19
CA THR A 267 -2.08 -15.61 3.77
C THR A 267 -1.06 -15.07 2.76
N LEU A 268 -0.40 -15.95 2.00
CA LEU A 268 0.58 -15.58 0.98
C LEU A 268 -0.03 -14.76 -0.15
N VAL A 269 -1.22 -15.13 -0.64
CA VAL A 269 -1.83 -14.45 -1.78
C VAL A 269 -2.62 -13.20 -1.41
N ALA A 270 -3.13 -13.10 -0.18
CA ALA A 270 -3.99 -12.00 0.28
C ALA A 270 -3.46 -10.59 -0.06
N PRO A 271 -2.16 -10.25 0.12
CA PRO A 271 -1.63 -8.93 -0.23
C PRO A 271 -1.76 -8.57 -1.71
N THR A 272 -1.90 -9.57 -2.59
CA THR A 272 -1.92 -9.40 -4.04
C THR A 272 -3.31 -9.50 -4.67
N VAL A 273 -4.30 -10.01 -3.91
CA VAL A 273 -5.67 -10.27 -4.38
C VAL A 273 -6.36 -8.98 -4.83
N LEU A 274 -6.18 -7.88 -4.09
CA LEU A 274 -6.77 -6.57 -4.43
C LEU A 274 -5.74 -5.62 -5.07
N ALA A 275 -4.60 -6.11 -5.53
CA ALA A 275 -3.59 -5.28 -6.19
C ALA A 275 -4.12 -4.82 -7.56
N GLY A 276 -4.07 -3.51 -7.81
CA GLY A 276 -4.62 -2.91 -9.04
C GLY A 276 -6.14 -2.74 -9.05
N VAL A 277 -6.84 -3.19 -8.01
CA VAL A 277 -8.27 -2.88 -7.81
C VAL A 277 -8.39 -1.43 -7.37
N ALA A 278 -9.07 -0.63 -8.17
CA ALA A 278 -9.40 0.74 -7.82
C ALA A 278 -10.32 0.78 -6.60
N ASN A 279 -10.11 1.75 -5.72
CA ASN A 279 -11.09 2.08 -4.70
C ASN A 279 -12.27 2.67 -5.45
N THR A 280 -13.30 1.87 -5.73
CA THR A 280 -14.50 2.33 -6.43
C THR A 280 -15.27 3.28 -5.51
N THR A 281 -14.86 4.54 -5.46
CA THR A 281 -15.71 5.67 -5.09
C THR A 281 -16.36 6.22 -6.35
N GLY A 282 -17.04 5.34 -7.10
CA GLY A 282 -17.99 5.76 -8.12
C GLY A 282 -19.35 5.92 -7.47
N LYS A 283 -19.71 7.14 -7.07
CA LYS A 283 -21.12 7.54 -7.02
C LYS A 283 -21.61 7.81 -8.43
#